data_AF-A0A9N8ZAR2-F1
#
_entry.id   AF-A0A9N8ZAR2-F1
#
_cell.length_a   1.000
_cell.length_b   1.000
_cell.length_c   1.000
_cell.angle_alpha   90.00
_cell.angle_beta   90.00
_cell.angle_gamma   90.00
#
_symmetry.space_group_name_H-M   'P 1'
#
loop_
_entity.id
_entity.type
_entity.pdbx_description
1 polymer ?
#
loop_
_entity_poly.entity_id
_entity_poly.type
_entity_poly.pdbx_seq_one_letter_code
_entity_poly.pdbx_strand_id
1 'polypeptide(L)'
;ELSGVEFLHLRMAADKFLPEKVIDNLQLFMEQKLEEFVQNDAVGMLQEVFKHNNSIYNPLRDSCLRLICRNPNALFDHPNFTQLDEALLLIVLQLDDLGKLSEITILTYLIKWGMARILNVTTKDITKLQKSDYIELQKIIMDCIPLIRWFQIPITEFRQNLSWIEKLLPSKLYLDIVNYHFDNTITPESVKILPIRNLPPKDTQEIPKKYLYTSEISPDKLNGVEILQLLVTADELQLQNLVDNFQSFMNQKLEEIMHYTTMAHYAKSDKNFLFFFESADDLSRSNFARVKKDSYAVEYSSLNGPIFGHSDYKEGYDMCIYNNMLSFGRRSCYPDSKNFPKLPKFEIEDYEVWQITYINIHNYNY
;
A
#
# COMPACT_ATOMS: atom_id res chain seq x y z
N GLU A 1 10.52 7.16 6.48
CA GLU A 1 10.37 5.97 5.62
C GLU A 1 8.97 5.40 5.85
N LEU A 2 8.28 4.94 4.81
CA LEU A 2 6.97 4.28 4.97
C LEU A 2 7.17 2.84 5.41
N SER A 3 6.35 2.36 6.33
CA SER A 3 6.20 0.94 6.60
C SER A 3 5.63 0.21 5.39
N GLY A 4 5.81 -1.11 5.33
CA GLY A 4 5.26 -1.91 4.25
C GLY A 4 3.73 -1.81 4.15
N VAL A 5 3.03 -1.76 5.28
CA VAL A 5 1.57 -1.62 5.34
C VAL A 5 1.12 -0.26 4.81
N GLU A 6 1.76 0.83 5.24
CA GLU A 6 1.48 2.18 4.71
C GLU A 6 1.76 2.25 3.20
N PHE A 7 2.81 1.58 2.72
CA PHE A 7 3.09 1.51 1.30
C PHE A 7 2.02 0.71 0.52
N LEU A 8 1.50 -0.39 1.09
CA LEU A 8 0.37 -1.11 0.50
C LEU A 8 -0.85 -0.19 0.40
N HIS A 9 -1.21 0.55 1.45
CA HIS A 9 -2.31 1.51 1.40
C HIS A 9 -2.13 2.55 0.29
N LEU A 10 -0.93 3.11 0.15
CA LEU A 10 -0.60 4.02 -0.94
C LEU A 10 -0.81 3.37 -2.32
N ARG A 11 -0.29 2.14 -2.52
CA ARG A 11 -0.46 1.40 -3.78
C ARG A 11 -1.94 1.13 -4.09
N MET A 12 -2.74 0.81 -3.07
CA MET A 12 -4.16 0.51 -3.23
C MET A 12 -4.98 1.75 -3.54
N ALA A 13 -4.65 2.89 -2.92
CA ALA A 13 -5.22 4.18 -3.26
C ALA A 13 -4.83 4.60 -4.70
N ALA A 14 -3.58 4.33 -5.10
CA ALA A 14 -3.08 4.62 -6.43
C ALA A 14 -3.90 3.95 -7.54
N ASP A 15 -4.33 2.69 -7.35
CA ASP A 15 -5.20 1.98 -8.31
C ASP A 15 -6.52 2.71 -8.59
N LYS A 16 -6.98 3.56 -7.67
CA LYS A 16 -8.26 4.26 -7.78
C LYS A 16 -8.13 5.67 -8.36
N PHE A 17 -7.01 6.34 -8.13
CA PHE A 17 -6.89 7.79 -8.36
C PHE A 17 -5.71 8.21 -9.23
N LEU A 18 -4.73 7.34 -9.48
CA LEU A 18 -3.48 7.73 -10.13
C LEU A 18 -3.36 7.19 -11.57
N PRO A 19 -2.60 7.89 -12.45
CA PRO A 19 -2.30 7.38 -13.79
C PRO A 19 -1.51 6.06 -13.77
N GLU A 20 -1.71 5.22 -14.77
CA GLU A 20 -1.08 3.89 -14.92
C GLU A 20 0.45 3.92 -14.75
N LYS A 21 1.12 4.93 -15.30
CA LYS A 21 2.58 5.09 -15.17
C LYS A 21 3.05 5.25 -13.71
N VAL A 22 2.24 5.88 -12.86
CA VAL A 22 2.57 6.05 -11.43
C VAL A 22 2.33 4.74 -10.68
N ILE A 23 1.26 4.03 -11.04
CA ILE A 23 0.96 2.68 -10.55
C ILE A 23 2.11 1.73 -10.85
N ASP A 24 2.66 1.75 -12.07
CA ASP A 24 3.80 0.92 -12.47
C ASP A 24 5.05 1.20 -11.63
N ASN A 25 5.34 2.47 -11.35
CA ASN A 25 6.49 2.85 -10.53
C ASN A 25 6.32 2.39 -9.07
N LEU A 26 5.11 2.53 -8.50
CA LEU A 26 4.81 2.05 -7.15
C LEU A 26 4.89 0.52 -7.07
N GLN A 27 4.44 -0.18 -8.11
CA GLN A 27 4.54 -1.62 -8.22
C GLN A 27 6.01 -2.08 -8.23
N LEU A 28 6.85 -1.45 -9.06
CA LEU A 28 8.28 -1.75 -9.12
C LEU A 28 8.99 -1.49 -7.78
N PHE A 29 8.67 -0.39 -7.10
CA PHE A 29 9.23 -0.10 -5.78
C PHE A 29 8.80 -1.14 -4.74
N MET A 30 7.51 -1.52 -4.75
CA MET A 30 7.00 -2.56 -3.87
C MET A 30 7.77 -3.86 -4.07
N GLU A 31 7.99 -4.29 -5.31
CA GLU A 31 8.72 -5.52 -5.63
C GLU A 31 10.17 -5.47 -5.12
N GLN A 32 10.82 -4.32 -5.19
CA GLN A 32 12.18 -4.13 -4.67
C GLN A 32 12.27 -4.19 -3.14
N LYS A 33 11.25 -3.67 -2.45
CA LYS A 33 11.23 -3.53 -0.99
C LYS A 33 10.44 -4.61 -0.27
N LEU A 34 9.75 -5.49 -1.00
CA LEU A 34 8.82 -6.46 -0.44
C LEU A 34 9.48 -7.36 0.61
N GLU A 35 10.69 -7.84 0.35
CA GLU A 35 11.41 -8.69 1.30
C GLU A 35 11.69 -7.96 2.61
N GLU A 36 12.15 -6.71 2.53
CA GLU A 36 12.39 -5.86 3.71
C GLU A 36 11.09 -5.60 4.48
N PHE A 37 10.00 -5.30 3.78
CA PHE A 37 8.69 -5.09 4.38
C PHE A 37 8.16 -6.33 5.10
N VAL A 38 8.27 -7.50 4.47
CA VAL A 38 7.87 -8.77 5.08
C VAL A 38 8.79 -9.15 6.25
N GLN A 39 10.09 -8.84 6.18
CA GLN A 39 11.01 -9.08 7.31
C GLN A 39 10.68 -8.18 8.51
N ASN A 40 10.24 -6.94 8.27
CA ASN A 40 9.91 -5.99 9.32
C ASN A 40 8.55 -6.25 9.98
N ASP A 41 7.51 -6.58 9.20
CA ASP A 41 6.17 -6.86 9.72
C ASP A 41 5.41 -7.88 8.85
N ALA A 42 5.79 -9.16 8.94
CA ALA A 42 5.15 -10.22 8.18
C ALA A 42 3.64 -10.36 8.48
N VAL A 43 3.24 -10.11 9.73
CA VAL A 43 1.84 -10.23 10.18
C VAL A 43 0.99 -9.13 9.55
N GLY A 44 1.42 -7.86 9.67
CA GLY A 44 0.72 -6.73 9.09
C GLY A 44 0.67 -6.81 7.56
N MET A 45 1.80 -7.18 6.92
CA MET A 45 1.86 -7.36 5.48
C MET A 45 0.88 -8.43 4.98
N LEU A 46 0.84 -9.61 5.60
CA LEU A 46 -0.12 -10.65 5.21
C LEU A 46 -1.56 -10.20 5.42
N GLN A 47 -1.88 -9.66 6.60
CA GLN A 47 -3.24 -9.22 6.90
C GLN A 47 -3.72 -8.19 5.88
N GLU A 48 -2.91 -7.18 5.58
CA GLU A 48 -3.35 -6.10 4.69
C GLU A 48 -3.50 -6.58 3.24
N VAL A 49 -2.57 -7.38 2.73
CA VAL A 49 -2.62 -7.85 1.34
C VAL A 49 -3.78 -8.84 1.09
N PHE A 50 -4.22 -9.56 2.12
CA PHE A 50 -5.35 -10.49 2.05
C PHE A 50 -6.70 -9.87 2.45
N LYS A 51 -6.70 -8.73 3.15
CA LYS A 51 -7.92 -8.00 3.55
C LYS A 51 -8.84 -7.64 2.38
N HIS A 52 -8.25 -7.35 1.21
CA HIS A 52 -8.99 -6.92 0.03
C HIS A 52 -9.13 -8.04 -1.00
N ASN A 53 -10.33 -8.57 -1.23
CA ASN A 53 -10.58 -9.65 -2.21
C ASN A 53 -10.46 -9.24 -3.69
N ASN A 54 -9.50 -8.37 -4.05
CA ASN A 54 -9.18 -8.05 -5.43
C ASN A 54 -8.09 -9.00 -5.96
N SER A 55 -8.36 -9.60 -7.11
CA SER A 55 -7.44 -10.52 -7.79
C SER A 55 -6.14 -9.87 -8.27
N ILE A 56 -6.12 -8.54 -8.44
CA ILE A 56 -4.92 -7.80 -8.87
C ILE A 56 -3.74 -7.97 -7.90
N TYR A 57 -4.01 -8.24 -6.63
CA TYR A 57 -2.99 -8.45 -5.61
C TYR A 57 -2.56 -9.92 -5.45
N ASN A 58 -3.08 -10.85 -6.26
CA ASN A 58 -2.68 -12.26 -6.19
C ASN A 58 -1.16 -12.47 -6.39
N PRO A 59 -0.49 -11.83 -7.37
CA PRO A 59 0.96 -11.97 -7.52
C PRO A 59 1.75 -11.53 -6.27
N LEU A 60 1.21 -10.52 -5.58
CA LEU A 60 1.78 -9.99 -4.35
C LEU A 60 1.53 -10.92 -3.15
N ARG A 61 0.32 -11.47 -3.01
CA ARG A 61 0.01 -12.53 -2.03
C ARG A 61 0.99 -13.68 -2.15
N ASP A 62 1.15 -14.19 -3.37
CA ASP A 62 2.06 -15.30 -3.65
C ASP A 62 3.50 -14.93 -3.31
N SER A 63 3.90 -13.68 -3.58
CA SER A 63 5.24 -13.19 -3.24
C SER A 63 5.47 -13.10 -1.73
N CYS A 64 4.51 -12.57 -0.97
CA CYS A 64 4.56 -12.56 0.50
C CYS A 64 4.65 -13.98 1.07
N LEU A 65 3.80 -14.90 0.60
CA LEU A 65 3.81 -16.30 1.06
C LEU A 65 5.13 -17.00 0.72
N ARG A 66 5.69 -16.79 -0.47
CA ARG A 66 7.02 -17.31 -0.84
C ARG A 66 8.12 -16.79 0.09
N LEU A 67 8.11 -15.49 0.43
CA LEU A 67 9.07 -14.91 1.35
C LEU A 67 8.94 -15.52 2.76
N ILE A 68 7.72 -15.80 3.21
CA ILE A 68 7.47 -16.49 4.48
C ILE A 68 7.97 -17.94 4.42
N CYS A 69 7.74 -18.68 3.33
CA CYS A 69 8.34 -20.01 3.17
C CYS A 69 9.88 -19.96 3.22
N ARG A 70 10.50 -18.90 2.65
CA ARG A 70 11.95 -18.68 2.71
C ARG A 70 12.44 -18.35 4.12
N ASN A 71 11.69 -17.58 4.91
CA ASN A 71 12.04 -17.28 6.30
C ASN A 71 10.83 -17.37 7.22
N PRO A 72 10.42 -18.60 7.64
CA PRO A 72 9.18 -18.78 8.41
C PRO A 72 9.20 -18.03 9.74
N ASN A 73 10.37 -17.87 10.35
CA ASN A 73 10.55 -17.17 11.62
C ASN A 73 10.09 -15.71 11.55
N ALA A 74 10.17 -15.06 10.37
CA ALA A 74 9.66 -13.70 10.19
C ALA A 74 8.16 -13.58 10.54
N LEU A 75 7.38 -14.65 10.29
CA LEU A 75 5.97 -14.73 10.68
C LEU A 75 5.79 -15.32 12.08
N PHE A 76 6.34 -16.52 12.33
CA PHE A 76 6.01 -17.30 13.52
C PHE A 76 6.60 -16.75 14.82
N ASP A 77 7.79 -16.13 14.75
CA ASP A 77 8.42 -15.46 15.90
C ASP A 77 7.97 -14.01 16.06
N HIS A 78 7.14 -13.51 15.14
CA HIS A 78 6.67 -12.13 15.19
C HIS A 78 5.90 -11.85 16.50
N PRO A 79 6.11 -10.68 17.16
CA PRO A 79 5.41 -10.34 18.40
C PRO A 79 3.89 -10.40 18.28
N ASN A 80 3.37 -10.02 17.11
CA ASN A 80 1.93 -9.99 16.83
C ASN A 80 1.41 -11.27 16.17
N PHE A 81 2.19 -12.36 16.10
CA PHE A 81 1.76 -13.61 15.45
C PHE A 81 0.42 -14.13 15.97
N THR A 82 0.15 -13.99 17.28
CA THR A 82 -1.10 -14.43 17.90
C THR A 82 -2.33 -13.66 17.43
N GLN A 83 -2.13 -12.48 16.83
CA GLN A 83 -3.19 -11.64 16.26
C GLN A 83 -3.57 -12.04 14.83
N LEU A 84 -2.79 -12.92 14.17
CA LEU A 84 -3.05 -13.35 12.80
C LEU A 84 -4.46 -13.94 12.67
N ASP A 85 -5.18 -13.56 11.62
CA ASP A 85 -6.51 -14.08 11.34
C ASP A 85 -6.50 -15.60 11.10
N GLU A 86 -7.55 -16.29 11.53
CA GLU A 86 -7.67 -17.74 11.37
C GLU A 86 -7.62 -18.19 9.91
N ALA A 87 -8.29 -17.44 9.02
CA ALA A 87 -8.26 -17.69 7.58
C ALA A 87 -6.83 -17.65 7.02
N LEU A 88 -6.00 -16.73 7.51
CA LEU A 88 -4.60 -16.63 7.10
C LEU A 88 -3.75 -17.76 7.69
N LEU A 89 -4.01 -18.14 8.94
CA LEU A 89 -3.33 -19.27 9.54
C LEU A 89 -3.63 -20.57 8.79
N LEU A 90 -4.87 -20.79 8.36
CA LEU A 90 -5.26 -21.92 7.51
C LEU A 90 -4.48 -21.93 6.18
N ILE A 91 -4.39 -20.77 5.50
CA ILE A 91 -3.61 -20.62 4.26
C ILE A 91 -2.13 -20.96 4.51
N VAL A 92 -1.53 -20.43 5.57
CA VAL A 92 -0.12 -20.67 5.90
C VAL A 92 0.13 -22.16 6.20
N LEU A 93 -0.73 -22.81 6.98
CA LEU A 93 -0.58 -24.22 7.34
C LEU A 93 -0.72 -25.15 6.13
N GLN A 94 -1.43 -24.74 5.08
CA GLN A 94 -1.54 -25.48 3.81
C GLN A 94 -0.25 -25.46 2.96
N LEU A 95 0.66 -24.49 3.17
CA LEU A 95 1.86 -24.35 2.34
C LEU A 95 2.80 -25.56 2.45
N ASP A 96 3.12 -26.19 1.33
CA ASP A 96 4.06 -27.31 1.30
C ASP A 96 5.52 -26.89 1.54
N ASP A 97 5.86 -25.62 1.31
CA ASP A 97 7.25 -25.14 1.28
C ASP A 97 7.78 -24.59 2.62
N LEU A 98 7.09 -24.87 3.73
CA LEU A 98 7.51 -24.45 5.09
C LEU A 98 8.57 -25.38 5.72
N GLY A 99 9.25 -26.24 4.95
CA GLY A 99 10.15 -27.29 5.46
C GLY A 99 11.41 -26.81 6.20
N LYS A 100 11.60 -25.50 6.38
CA LYS A 100 12.59 -24.94 7.31
C LYS A 100 12.16 -25.06 8.79
N LEU A 101 10.89 -25.35 9.05
CA LEU A 101 10.37 -25.67 10.38
C LEU A 101 10.05 -27.15 10.49
N SER A 102 10.30 -27.73 11.67
CA SER A 102 9.79 -29.06 12.00
C SER A 102 8.27 -28.99 12.21
N GLU A 103 7.57 -30.10 11.98
CA GLU A 103 6.11 -30.11 12.13
C GLU A 103 5.69 -29.96 13.61
N ILE A 104 6.50 -30.44 14.57
CA ILE A 104 6.22 -30.17 16.00
C ILE A 104 6.35 -28.69 16.34
N THR A 105 7.28 -27.97 15.70
CA THR A 105 7.47 -26.52 15.88
C THR A 105 6.25 -25.77 15.35
N ILE A 106 5.76 -26.13 14.15
CA ILE A 106 4.53 -25.56 13.58
C ILE A 106 3.33 -25.80 14.51
N LEU A 107 3.16 -27.03 15.02
CA LEU A 107 2.11 -27.35 15.98
C LEU A 107 2.22 -26.51 17.27
N THR A 108 3.43 -26.28 17.76
CA THR A 108 3.68 -25.45 18.96
C THR A 108 3.27 -24.00 18.72
N TYR A 109 3.53 -23.44 17.53
CA TYR A 109 3.02 -22.11 17.17
C TYR A 109 1.50 -22.07 17.06
N LEU A 110 0.87 -23.08 16.44
CA LEU A 110 -0.60 -23.19 16.40
C LEU A 110 -1.21 -23.19 17.81
N ILE A 111 -0.60 -23.93 18.74
CA ILE A 111 -1.03 -23.95 20.15
C ILE A 111 -0.86 -22.57 20.79
N LYS A 112 0.29 -21.91 20.59
CA LYS A 112 0.54 -20.55 21.07
C LYS A 112 -0.53 -19.57 20.56
N TRP A 113 -0.89 -19.67 19.29
CA TRP A 113 -1.95 -18.86 18.66
C TRP A 113 -3.34 -19.16 19.22
N GLY A 114 -3.65 -20.45 19.46
CA GLY A 114 -4.93 -20.88 20.02
C GLY A 114 -5.08 -20.50 21.48
N MET A 115 -4.03 -20.65 22.30
CA MET A 115 -4.03 -20.25 23.71
C MET A 115 -4.26 -18.74 23.88
N ALA A 116 -3.76 -17.92 22.96
CA ALA A 116 -4.00 -16.47 22.99
C ALA A 116 -5.46 -16.07 22.77
N ARG A 117 -6.31 -16.99 22.27
CA ARG A 117 -7.75 -16.79 22.07
C ARG A 117 -8.60 -17.28 23.23
N ILE A 118 -8.04 -18.07 24.15
CA ILE A 118 -8.76 -18.55 25.34
C ILE A 118 -8.79 -17.41 26.36
N LEU A 119 -9.99 -16.95 26.69
CA LEU A 119 -10.18 -15.94 27.74
C LEU A 119 -9.72 -16.53 29.09
N ASN A 120 -8.78 -15.86 29.77
CA ASN A 120 -8.22 -16.18 31.10
C ASN A 120 -7.02 -17.15 31.19
N VAL A 121 -6.38 -17.54 30.08
CA VAL A 121 -5.11 -18.29 30.15
C VAL A 121 -3.93 -17.34 30.40
N THR A 122 -3.36 -17.40 31.61
CA THR A 122 -2.17 -16.62 31.99
C THR A 122 -0.86 -17.38 31.79
N THR A 123 -0.92 -18.70 31.65
CA THR A 123 0.24 -19.57 31.43
C THR A 123 0.62 -19.64 29.96
N LYS A 124 1.92 -19.64 29.67
CA LYS A 124 2.48 -19.92 28.33
C LYS A 124 2.76 -21.41 28.09
N ASP A 125 2.51 -22.24 29.10
CA ASP A 125 2.86 -23.66 29.14
C ASP A 125 1.58 -24.51 29.04
N ILE A 126 1.41 -25.19 27.90
CA ILE A 126 0.25 -26.04 27.60
C ILE A 126 0.06 -27.15 28.65
N THR A 127 1.14 -27.65 29.25
CA THR A 127 1.06 -28.76 30.22
C THR A 127 0.36 -28.36 31.52
N LYS A 128 0.27 -27.05 31.80
CA LYS A 128 -0.37 -26.47 32.99
C LYS A 128 -1.83 -26.07 32.78
N LEU A 129 -2.37 -26.28 31.58
CA LEU A 129 -3.78 -26.01 31.28
C LEU A 129 -4.72 -26.93 32.07
N GLN A 130 -5.86 -26.37 32.48
CA GLN A 130 -6.95 -27.15 33.07
C GLN A 130 -7.72 -27.91 31.99
N LYS A 131 -8.47 -28.93 32.40
CA LYS A 131 -9.25 -29.76 31.46
C LYS A 131 -10.24 -28.93 30.62
N SER A 132 -10.84 -27.89 31.18
CA SER A 132 -11.72 -26.94 30.47
C SER A 132 -10.98 -26.23 29.34
N ASP A 133 -9.76 -25.78 29.59
CA ASP A 133 -8.97 -24.97 28.67
C ASP A 133 -8.55 -25.82 27.45
N TYR A 134 -8.25 -27.10 27.65
CA TYR A 134 -8.00 -28.04 26.54
C TYR A 134 -9.22 -28.20 25.63
N ILE A 135 -10.44 -28.24 26.19
CA ILE A 135 -11.68 -28.37 25.41
C ILE A 135 -11.91 -27.11 24.58
N GLU A 136 -11.63 -25.93 25.14
CA GLU A 136 -11.75 -24.65 24.42
C GLU A 136 -10.68 -24.53 23.34
N LEU A 137 -9.42 -24.85 23.67
CA LEU A 137 -8.32 -24.87 22.71
C LEU A 137 -8.64 -25.77 21.51
N GLN A 138 -9.12 -26.99 21.79
CA GLN A 138 -9.48 -27.95 20.76
C GLN A 138 -10.53 -27.40 19.80
N LYS A 139 -11.53 -26.65 20.29
CA LYS A 139 -12.53 -26.00 19.45
C LYS A 139 -11.90 -24.92 18.56
N ILE A 140 -11.00 -24.11 19.12
CA ILE A 140 -10.35 -22.99 18.43
C ILE A 140 -9.46 -23.47 17.28
N ILE A 141 -8.72 -24.57 17.47
CA ILE A 141 -7.75 -25.03 16.46
C ILE A 141 -8.29 -26.17 15.59
N MET A 142 -9.56 -26.57 15.75
CA MET A 142 -10.13 -27.77 15.13
C MET A 142 -9.90 -27.81 13.62
N ASP A 143 -10.11 -26.68 12.93
CA ASP A 143 -9.97 -26.60 11.47
C ASP A 143 -8.51 -26.60 11.02
N CYS A 144 -7.57 -26.26 11.92
CA CYS A 144 -6.14 -26.33 11.67
C CYS A 144 -5.56 -27.74 11.89
N ILE A 145 -6.17 -28.57 12.75
CA ILE A 145 -5.66 -29.90 13.11
C ILE A 145 -5.44 -30.82 11.88
N PRO A 146 -6.35 -30.89 10.89
CA PRO A 146 -6.14 -31.71 9.69
C PRO A 146 -5.00 -31.24 8.79
N LEU A 147 -4.53 -29.99 8.95
CA LEU A 147 -3.45 -29.40 8.14
C LEU A 147 -2.05 -29.71 8.70
N ILE A 148 -1.97 -30.25 9.91
CA ILE A 148 -0.73 -30.70 10.53
C ILE A 148 -0.34 -32.06 9.94
N ARG A 149 0.92 -32.20 9.51
CA ARG A 149 1.50 -33.44 8.96
C ARG A 149 1.85 -34.43 10.06
N TRP A 150 0.87 -34.87 10.83
CA TRP A 150 1.03 -35.73 12.02
C TRP A 150 1.97 -36.92 11.81
N PHE A 151 1.80 -37.62 10.69
CA PHE A 151 2.56 -38.81 10.34
C PHE A 151 4.01 -38.54 9.91
N GLN A 152 4.37 -37.26 9.75
CA GLN A 152 5.73 -36.81 9.45
C GLN A 152 6.46 -36.29 10.71
N ILE A 153 5.78 -36.19 11.86
CA ILE A 153 6.42 -35.86 13.14
C ILE A 153 7.32 -37.04 13.55
N PRO A 154 8.61 -36.84 13.83
CA PRO A 154 9.46 -37.92 14.33
C PRO A 154 8.92 -38.52 15.63
N ILE A 155 8.96 -39.85 15.76
CA ILE A 155 8.45 -40.55 16.95
C ILE A 155 9.11 -40.07 18.26
N THR A 156 10.36 -39.61 18.20
CA THR A 156 11.07 -39.03 19.34
C THR A 156 10.42 -37.72 19.81
N GLU A 157 10.04 -36.84 18.89
CA GLU A 157 9.37 -35.57 19.21
C GLU A 157 7.92 -35.81 19.64
N PHE A 158 7.23 -36.74 18.98
CA PHE A 158 5.89 -37.15 19.38
C PHE A 158 5.89 -37.69 20.83
N ARG A 159 6.83 -38.58 21.17
CA ARG A 159 6.97 -39.16 22.53
C ARG A 159 7.21 -38.11 23.61
N GLN A 160 8.03 -37.11 23.34
CA GLN A 160 8.32 -36.02 24.28
C GLN A 160 7.07 -35.17 24.61
N ASN A 161 6.08 -35.19 23.72
CA ASN A 161 4.92 -34.31 23.76
C ASN A 161 3.58 -35.06 23.98
N LEU A 162 3.64 -36.37 24.24
CA LEU A 162 2.47 -37.25 24.41
C LEU A 162 1.42 -36.67 25.36
N SER A 163 1.86 -36.14 26.50
CA SER A 163 1.00 -35.74 27.61
C SER A 163 -0.02 -34.65 27.26
N TRP A 164 0.33 -33.74 26.36
CA TRP A 164 -0.57 -32.67 25.90
C TRP A 164 -1.17 -32.98 24.54
N ILE A 165 -0.48 -33.72 23.66
CA ILE A 165 -1.04 -34.17 22.37
C ILE A 165 -2.27 -35.06 22.60
N GLU A 166 -2.20 -36.01 23.54
CA GLU A 166 -3.32 -36.88 23.89
C GLU A 166 -4.57 -36.10 24.32
N LYS A 167 -4.38 -35.02 25.07
CA LYS A 167 -5.47 -34.17 25.56
C LYS A 167 -6.03 -33.22 24.49
N LEU A 168 -5.20 -32.87 23.50
CA LEU A 168 -5.53 -31.92 22.44
C LEU A 168 -6.35 -32.58 21.33
N LEU A 169 -6.02 -33.82 20.98
CA LEU A 169 -6.56 -34.48 19.79
C LEU A 169 -7.84 -35.27 20.07
N PRO A 170 -8.76 -35.37 19.10
CA PRO A 170 -9.84 -36.35 19.16
C PRO A 170 -9.28 -37.77 19.31
N SER A 171 -9.91 -38.60 20.15
CA SER A 171 -9.37 -39.94 20.49
C SER A 171 -9.10 -40.82 19.27
N LYS A 172 -9.93 -40.74 18.22
CA LYS A 172 -9.72 -41.50 16.97
C LYS A 172 -8.43 -41.07 16.27
N LEU A 173 -8.19 -39.77 16.13
CA LEU A 173 -6.99 -39.24 15.50
C LEU A 173 -5.73 -39.57 16.30
N TYR A 174 -5.78 -39.43 17.62
CA TYR A 174 -4.67 -39.80 18.49
C TYR A 174 -4.28 -41.28 18.30
N LEU A 175 -5.26 -42.19 18.30
CA LEU A 175 -5.01 -43.62 18.09
C LEU A 175 -4.44 -43.91 16.70
N ASP A 176 -4.93 -43.26 15.66
CA ASP A 176 -4.40 -43.42 14.30
C ASP A 176 -2.91 -43.03 14.22
N ILE A 177 -2.53 -41.91 14.85
CA ILE A 177 -1.14 -41.44 14.88
C ILE A 177 -0.26 -42.43 15.66
N VAL A 178 -0.72 -42.86 16.84
CA VAL A 178 -0.02 -43.84 17.66
C VAL A 178 0.20 -45.14 16.89
N ASN A 179 -0.85 -45.67 16.27
CA ASN A 179 -0.79 -46.91 15.48
C ASN A 179 0.16 -46.77 14.29
N TYR A 180 0.12 -45.66 13.56
CA TYR A 180 1.02 -45.40 12.43
C TYR A 180 2.50 -45.36 12.87
N HIS A 181 2.80 -44.85 14.06
CA HIS A 181 4.15 -44.88 14.61
C HIS A 181 4.61 -46.28 15.06
N PHE A 182 3.69 -47.18 15.37
CA PHE A 182 4.00 -48.59 15.65
C PHE A 182 4.16 -49.40 14.36
N ASP A 183 3.28 -49.18 13.39
CA ASP A 183 3.25 -49.86 12.10
C ASP A 183 2.77 -48.88 11.02
N ASN A 184 3.70 -48.42 10.18
CA ASN A 184 3.42 -47.44 9.12
C ASN A 184 2.69 -48.03 7.91
N THR A 185 2.37 -49.34 7.93
CA THR A 185 1.50 -49.97 6.92
C THR A 185 0.02 -49.77 7.23
N ILE A 186 -0.31 -49.39 8.47
CA ILE A 186 -1.69 -49.07 8.88
C ILE A 186 -2.11 -47.76 8.23
N THR A 187 -3.21 -47.79 7.48
CA THR A 187 -3.78 -46.58 6.87
C THR A 187 -4.68 -45.87 7.88
N PRO A 188 -4.40 -44.61 8.24
CA PRO A 188 -5.26 -43.80 9.11
C PRO A 188 -6.63 -43.56 8.49
N GLU A 189 -7.69 -43.60 9.31
CA GLU A 189 -9.06 -43.34 8.84
C GLU A 189 -9.53 -41.92 9.15
N SER A 190 -8.97 -41.29 10.19
CA SER A 190 -9.44 -40.00 10.70
C SER A 190 -9.00 -38.80 9.87
N VAL A 191 -7.80 -38.82 9.30
CA VAL A 191 -7.24 -37.74 8.48
C VAL A 191 -6.36 -38.30 7.37
N LYS A 192 -6.28 -37.57 6.26
CA LYS A 192 -5.41 -37.91 5.14
C LYS A 192 -3.94 -37.78 5.55
N ILE A 193 -3.11 -38.73 5.15
CA ILE A 193 -1.65 -38.59 5.26
C ILE A 193 -1.20 -37.48 4.31
N LEU A 194 -0.72 -36.38 4.88
CA LEU A 194 -0.10 -35.29 4.13
C LEU A 194 1.40 -35.58 3.90
N PRO A 195 1.96 -35.20 2.74
CA PRO A 195 3.37 -35.38 2.44
C PRO A 195 4.24 -34.49 3.35
N ILE A 196 5.52 -34.85 3.51
CA ILE A 196 6.49 -34.01 4.22
C ILE A 196 6.58 -32.62 3.57
N ARG A 197 6.77 -31.57 4.39
CA ARG A 197 7.00 -30.22 3.87
C ARG A 197 8.35 -30.16 3.14
N ASN A 198 8.33 -29.56 1.98
CA ASN A 198 9.52 -29.33 1.18
C ASN A 198 10.29 -28.12 1.72
N LEU A 199 11.60 -28.13 1.51
CA LEU A 199 12.35 -26.88 1.59
C LEU A 199 11.82 -25.93 0.51
N PRO A 200 11.76 -24.62 0.80
CA PRO A 200 11.37 -23.65 -0.22
C PRO A 200 12.29 -23.79 -1.43
N PRO A 201 11.77 -23.62 -2.65
CA PRO A 201 12.58 -23.70 -3.87
C PRO A 201 13.85 -22.85 -3.70
N LYS A 202 15.02 -23.45 -3.96
CA LYS A 202 16.24 -22.67 -4.12
C LYS A 202 16.04 -21.84 -5.38
N ASP A 203 15.93 -20.53 -5.24
CA ASP A 203 15.88 -19.66 -6.41
C ASP A 203 17.19 -19.82 -7.19
N THR A 204 17.17 -20.61 -8.26
CA THR A 204 18.14 -20.50 -9.36
C THR A 204 17.77 -19.38 -10.33
N GLN A 205 16.79 -18.53 -9.97
CA GLN A 205 16.59 -17.26 -10.65
C GLN A 205 17.45 -16.22 -9.95
N GLU A 206 18.42 -15.73 -10.73
CA GLU A 206 19.25 -14.58 -10.47
C GLU A 206 18.56 -13.57 -9.55
N ILE A 207 19.28 -13.14 -8.52
CA ILE A 207 19.12 -11.81 -7.90
C ILE A 207 18.56 -10.91 -9.00
N PRO A 208 17.31 -10.38 -8.91
CA PRO A 208 16.91 -9.36 -9.86
C PRO A 208 18.01 -8.32 -9.74
N LYS A 209 18.79 -8.16 -10.82
CA LYS A 209 19.93 -7.25 -10.88
C LYS A 209 19.50 -6.03 -10.09
N LYS A 210 20.17 -5.76 -8.97
CA LYS A 210 19.80 -4.66 -8.06
C LYS A 210 19.82 -3.39 -8.90
N TYR A 211 18.70 -3.07 -9.51
CA TYR A 211 18.48 -1.79 -10.13
C TYR A 211 18.18 -0.89 -8.95
N LEU A 212 19.21 -0.15 -8.54
CA LEU A 212 19.07 0.95 -7.62
C LEU A 212 18.29 2.04 -8.38
N TYR A 213 16.97 1.97 -8.39
CA TYR A 213 16.15 3.11 -8.73
C TYR A 213 15.84 3.85 -7.45
N THR A 214 16.78 4.69 -7.02
CA THR A 214 16.40 5.85 -6.23
C THR A 214 15.65 6.77 -7.19
N SER A 215 14.34 6.60 -7.30
CA SER A 215 13.54 7.66 -7.88
C SER A 215 13.40 8.71 -6.79
N GLU A 216 14.32 9.68 -6.77
CA GLU A 216 13.97 11.01 -6.28
C GLU A 216 12.64 11.36 -7.00
N ILE A 217 11.53 11.42 -6.26
CA ILE A 217 10.31 12.02 -6.82
C ILE A 217 10.66 13.49 -6.90
N SER A 218 11.31 13.89 -7.98
CA SER A 218 11.57 15.29 -8.27
C SER A 218 10.19 15.91 -8.47
N PRO A 219 9.68 16.75 -7.55
CA PRO A 219 8.35 17.30 -7.70
C PRO A 219 8.26 18.15 -8.98
N ASP A 220 9.39 18.64 -9.48
CA ASP A 220 9.52 19.31 -10.78
C ASP A 220 9.15 18.45 -12.01
N LYS A 221 9.00 17.13 -11.86
CA LYS A 221 8.57 16.19 -12.92
C LYS A 221 7.09 15.84 -12.87
N LEU A 222 6.40 16.24 -11.82
CA LEU A 222 4.96 16.03 -11.65
C LEU A 222 4.20 17.28 -12.10
N ASN A 223 3.02 17.08 -12.68
CA ASN A 223 2.12 18.19 -12.97
C ASN A 223 1.30 18.58 -11.72
N GLY A 224 0.68 19.76 -11.76
CA GLY A 224 -0.03 20.31 -10.60
C GLY A 224 -1.15 19.41 -10.05
N VAL A 225 -1.84 18.64 -10.90
CA VAL A 225 -2.86 17.68 -10.45
C VAL A 225 -2.22 16.50 -9.76
N GLU A 226 -1.12 15.96 -10.32
CA GLU A 226 -0.39 14.85 -9.70
C GLU A 226 0.15 15.23 -8.32
N ILE A 227 0.63 16.47 -8.14
CA ILE A 227 1.11 16.97 -6.85
C ILE A 227 -0.04 17.13 -5.85
N LEU A 228 -1.15 17.75 -6.25
CA LEU A 228 -2.32 17.92 -5.37
C LEU A 228 -2.94 16.57 -4.97
N GLN A 229 -3.02 15.62 -5.90
CA GLN A 229 -3.54 14.29 -5.63
C GLN A 229 -2.62 13.52 -4.68
N LEU A 230 -1.30 13.67 -4.82
CA LEU A 230 -0.31 13.15 -3.89
C LEU A 230 -0.43 13.79 -2.49
N LEU A 231 -0.64 15.10 -2.41
CA LEU A 231 -0.82 15.82 -1.15
C LEU A 231 -2.09 15.39 -0.42
N VAL A 232 -3.24 15.35 -1.11
CA VAL A 232 -4.51 14.89 -0.56
C VAL A 232 -4.39 13.43 -0.11
N THR A 233 -3.79 12.57 -0.94
CA THR A 233 -3.57 11.16 -0.57
C THR A 233 -2.61 11.04 0.63
N ALA A 234 -1.57 11.86 0.71
CA ALA A 234 -0.63 11.85 1.84
C ALA A 234 -1.27 12.32 3.14
N ASP A 235 -2.14 13.34 3.08
CA ASP A 235 -2.88 13.89 4.22
C ASP A 235 -3.94 12.89 4.73
N GLU A 236 -4.73 12.31 3.83
CA GLU A 236 -5.73 11.27 4.15
C GLU A 236 -5.11 10.04 4.81
N LEU A 237 -3.88 9.69 4.43
CA LEU A 237 -3.12 8.55 4.95
C LEU A 237 -2.24 8.91 6.17
N GLN A 238 -2.36 10.13 6.72
CA GLN A 238 -1.60 10.62 7.88
C GLN A 238 -0.06 10.55 7.69
N LEU A 239 0.41 10.69 6.46
CA LEU A 239 1.83 10.62 6.09
C LEU A 239 2.51 11.98 6.28
N GLN A 240 2.56 12.49 7.51
CA GLN A 240 2.94 13.87 7.80
C GLN A 240 4.30 14.28 7.23
N ASN A 241 5.31 13.40 7.27
CA ASN A 241 6.63 13.70 6.68
C ASN A 241 6.55 13.93 5.15
N LEU A 242 5.65 13.26 4.45
CA LEU A 242 5.46 13.44 3.01
C LEU A 242 4.70 14.74 2.74
N VAL A 243 3.64 14.99 3.52
CA VAL A 243 2.89 16.24 3.53
C VAL A 243 3.82 17.44 3.75
N ASP A 244 4.64 17.41 4.80
CA ASP A 244 5.57 18.48 5.17
C ASP A 244 6.62 18.73 4.06
N ASN A 245 7.15 17.67 3.44
CA ASN A 245 8.13 17.80 2.36
C ASN A 245 7.52 18.44 1.10
N PHE A 246 6.33 17.99 0.68
CA PHE A 246 5.66 18.59 -0.48
C PHE A 246 5.13 19.99 -0.18
N GLN A 247 4.61 20.25 1.03
CA GLN A 247 4.23 21.59 1.46
C GLN A 247 5.44 22.52 1.51
N SER A 248 6.58 22.09 2.04
CA SER A 248 7.82 22.88 2.05
C SER A 248 8.33 23.17 0.63
N PHE A 249 8.27 22.19 -0.27
CA PHE A 249 8.57 22.39 -1.69
C PHE A 249 7.62 23.42 -2.33
N MET A 250 6.32 23.31 -2.08
CA MET A 250 5.31 24.24 -2.60
C MET A 250 5.51 25.66 -2.06
N ASN A 251 5.81 25.80 -0.77
CA ASN A 251 6.08 27.08 -0.11
C ASN A 251 7.37 27.74 -0.63
N GLN A 252 8.45 26.97 -0.82
CA GLN A 252 9.70 27.47 -1.40
C GLN A 252 9.49 27.99 -2.83
N LYS A 253 8.69 27.28 -3.64
CA LYS A 253 8.34 27.73 -5.00
C LYS A 253 7.46 28.98 -4.97
N LEU A 254 6.51 29.10 -4.03
CA LEU A 254 5.68 30.30 -3.83
C LEU A 254 6.52 31.53 -3.46
N GLU A 255 7.51 31.39 -2.59
CA GLU A 255 8.42 32.48 -2.21
C GLU A 255 9.29 32.97 -3.39
N GLU A 256 9.82 32.04 -4.19
CA GLU A 256 10.53 32.40 -5.43
C GLU A 256 9.63 33.21 -6.39
N ILE A 257 8.34 32.86 -6.52
CA ILE A 257 7.37 33.51 -7.41
C ILE A 257 6.99 34.92 -6.97
N MET A 258 6.76 35.13 -5.67
CA MET A 258 6.43 36.47 -5.15
C MET A 258 7.58 37.47 -5.38
N HIS A 259 8.81 36.98 -5.51
CA HIS A 259 9.94 37.81 -5.85
C HIS A 259 9.91 38.31 -7.31
N TYR A 260 9.40 37.51 -8.26
CA TYR A 260 9.36 37.85 -9.69
C TYR A 260 8.12 38.66 -10.12
N THR A 261 7.00 38.55 -9.40
CA THR A 261 5.70 39.14 -9.79
C THR A 261 5.47 40.58 -9.33
N THR A 262 6.42 41.19 -8.60
CA THR A 262 6.33 42.58 -8.15
C THR A 262 6.64 43.63 -9.23
N MET A 263 6.91 43.25 -10.49
CA MET A 263 7.08 44.17 -11.62
C MET A 263 6.02 43.87 -12.70
N ALA A 264 5.07 44.80 -12.86
CA ALA A 264 3.83 44.70 -13.64
C ALA A 264 4.01 44.44 -15.16
N HIS A 265 4.39 43.21 -15.54
CA HIS A 265 4.48 42.79 -16.94
C HIS A 265 3.87 41.39 -17.14
N TYR A 266 3.13 41.24 -18.24
CA TYR A 266 2.54 39.97 -18.68
C TYR A 266 3.55 38.83 -18.65
N ALA A 267 3.17 37.70 -18.08
CA ALA A 267 3.99 36.49 -18.10
C ALA A 267 3.70 35.71 -19.39
N LYS A 268 4.69 35.67 -20.28
CA LYS A 268 4.67 34.79 -21.46
C LYS A 268 4.94 33.35 -21.03
N SER A 269 4.05 32.43 -21.40
CA SER A 269 4.23 31.00 -21.13
C SER A 269 3.36 30.15 -22.05
N ASP A 270 3.98 29.22 -22.78
CA ASP A 270 3.32 28.21 -23.60
C ASP A 270 2.94 26.96 -22.80
N LYS A 271 3.33 26.91 -21.52
CA LYS A 271 3.10 25.80 -20.60
C LYS A 271 1.93 26.05 -19.63
N ASN A 272 1.36 27.25 -19.62
CA ASN A 272 0.27 27.57 -18.72
C ASN A 272 -0.99 26.74 -19.02
N PHE A 273 -1.67 26.34 -17.96
CA PHE A 273 -2.89 25.59 -18.01
C PHE A 273 -3.82 26.02 -16.88
N LEU A 274 -5.10 25.70 -17.02
CA LEU A 274 -6.14 26.02 -16.07
C LEU A 274 -6.94 24.77 -15.74
N PHE A 275 -7.27 24.64 -14.47
CA PHE A 275 -8.14 23.61 -13.93
C PHE A 275 -9.36 24.25 -13.31
N PHE A 276 -10.51 23.62 -13.51
CA PHE A 276 -11.75 24.00 -12.88
C PHE A 276 -12.43 22.75 -12.33
N PHE A 277 -12.82 22.81 -11.06
CA PHE A 277 -13.58 21.78 -10.37
C PHE A 277 -14.98 22.32 -10.05
N GLU A 278 -16.02 21.56 -10.37
CA GLU A 278 -17.40 21.93 -10.01
C GLU A 278 -17.69 21.74 -8.52
N SER A 279 -16.95 20.86 -7.85
CA SER A 279 -17.05 20.58 -6.43
C SER A 279 -15.67 20.21 -5.89
N ALA A 280 -15.32 20.73 -4.71
CA ALA A 280 -14.11 20.35 -3.99
C ALA A 280 -14.09 18.85 -3.61
N ASP A 281 -15.26 18.22 -3.50
CA ASP A 281 -15.43 16.82 -3.09
C ASP A 281 -15.38 15.82 -4.26
N ASP A 282 -15.42 16.30 -5.52
CA ASP A 282 -15.41 15.45 -6.72
C ASP A 282 -14.39 15.91 -7.76
N LEU A 283 -13.12 15.58 -7.50
CA LEU A 283 -11.98 15.88 -8.37
C LEU A 283 -12.03 15.13 -9.72
N SER A 284 -12.88 14.09 -9.84
CA SER A 284 -13.00 13.28 -11.06
C SER A 284 -13.70 14.02 -12.20
N ARG A 285 -14.44 15.09 -11.88
CA ARG A 285 -15.17 15.96 -12.83
C ARG A 285 -14.42 17.25 -13.15
N SER A 286 -13.09 17.19 -13.23
CA SER A 286 -12.27 18.36 -13.56
C SER A 286 -12.35 18.72 -15.05
N ASN A 287 -12.48 20.01 -15.32
CA ASN A 287 -12.32 20.56 -16.66
C ASN A 287 -10.94 21.19 -16.80
N PHE A 288 -10.35 21.04 -17.98
CA PHE A 288 -8.97 21.45 -18.24
C PHE A 288 -8.84 22.34 -19.48
N ALA A 289 -8.01 23.38 -19.41
CA ALA A 289 -7.70 24.23 -20.55
C ALA A 289 -6.20 24.55 -20.65
N ARG A 290 -5.63 24.43 -21.85
CA ARG A 290 -4.24 24.84 -22.13
C ARG A 290 -4.19 26.14 -22.89
N VAL A 291 -3.13 26.92 -22.61
CA VAL A 291 -2.80 28.10 -23.40
C VAL A 291 -2.42 27.69 -24.84
N LYS A 292 -2.94 28.42 -25.82
CA LYS A 292 -2.64 28.30 -27.26
C LYS A 292 -2.02 29.58 -27.81
N LYS A 293 -2.26 30.73 -27.17
CA LYS A 293 -1.59 32.00 -27.42
C LYS A 293 -0.84 32.42 -26.15
N ASP A 294 0.47 32.25 -26.16
CA ASP A 294 1.34 32.32 -24.98
C ASP A 294 1.73 33.74 -24.56
N SER A 295 1.59 34.71 -25.46
CA SER A 295 2.13 36.06 -25.31
C SER A 295 1.44 36.87 -24.20
N TYR A 296 0.27 36.44 -23.77
CA TYR A 296 -0.52 37.05 -22.70
C TYR A 296 -1.14 35.98 -21.79
N ALA A 297 -0.35 34.96 -21.43
CA ALA A 297 -0.87 33.78 -20.75
C ALA A 297 -1.43 34.09 -19.35
N VAL A 298 -0.73 34.93 -18.57
CA VAL A 298 -1.13 35.38 -17.23
C VAL A 298 -0.69 36.83 -17.01
N GLU A 299 -1.53 37.60 -16.33
CA GLU A 299 -1.24 38.93 -15.78
C GLU A 299 -1.76 38.97 -14.33
N TYR A 300 -1.13 39.78 -13.48
CA TYR A 300 -1.66 40.12 -12.19
C TYR A 300 -1.96 41.62 -12.14
N SER A 301 -3.19 41.97 -11.75
CA SER A 301 -3.60 43.35 -11.57
C SER A 301 -3.94 43.61 -10.11
N SER A 302 -3.40 44.69 -9.54
CA SER A 302 -3.77 45.14 -8.19
C SER A 302 -5.26 45.45 -8.04
N LEU A 303 -5.95 45.73 -9.13
CA LEU A 303 -7.39 45.97 -9.15
C LEU A 303 -8.20 44.71 -9.40
N ASN A 304 -7.69 43.71 -10.13
CA ASN A 304 -8.50 42.63 -10.72
C ASN A 304 -7.93 41.23 -10.48
N GLY A 305 -7.07 41.05 -9.47
CA GLY A 305 -6.48 39.74 -9.14
C GLY A 305 -5.70 39.12 -10.31
N PRO A 306 -5.62 37.77 -10.37
CA PRO A 306 -5.05 37.10 -11.54
C PRO A 306 -5.98 37.20 -12.75
N ILE A 307 -5.38 37.51 -13.90
CA ILE A 307 -6.01 37.57 -15.21
C ILE A 307 -5.32 36.53 -16.10
N PHE A 308 -6.11 35.69 -16.76
CA PHE A 308 -5.62 34.65 -17.63
C PHE A 308 -6.06 34.92 -19.06
N GLY A 309 -5.11 34.96 -19.98
CA GLY A 309 -5.35 35.28 -21.39
C GLY A 309 -5.66 36.76 -21.59
N HIS A 310 -5.06 37.37 -22.62
CA HIS A 310 -5.42 38.69 -23.11
C HIS A 310 -5.14 38.77 -24.62
N SER A 311 -5.88 39.60 -25.34
CA SER A 311 -5.54 39.91 -26.74
C SER A 311 -5.60 41.41 -26.99
N ASP A 312 -4.48 41.96 -27.49
CA ASP A 312 -4.26 43.33 -27.95
C ASP A 312 -5.48 44.26 -27.85
N TYR A 313 -5.52 45.11 -26.81
CA TYR A 313 -6.35 46.30 -26.54
C TYR A 313 -7.85 46.33 -26.96
N LYS A 314 -8.38 45.32 -27.64
CA LYS A 314 -9.67 45.30 -28.35
C LYS A 314 -10.51 44.08 -28.04
N GLU A 315 -9.95 42.97 -27.53
CA GLU A 315 -10.75 41.75 -27.30
C GLU A 315 -10.79 41.19 -25.87
N GLY A 316 -10.18 41.86 -24.89
CA GLY A 316 -10.38 41.56 -23.46
C GLY A 316 -9.64 40.30 -22.96
N TYR A 317 -9.91 39.91 -21.71
CA TYR A 317 -9.31 38.73 -21.07
C TYR A 317 -10.08 37.43 -21.36
N ASP A 318 -9.46 36.27 -21.15
CA ASP A 318 -10.17 34.99 -21.21
C ASP A 318 -10.84 34.65 -19.88
N MET A 319 -10.13 34.86 -18.78
CA MET A 319 -10.63 34.72 -17.41
C MET A 319 -10.04 35.82 -16.52
N CYS A 320 -10.84 36.32 -15.59
CA CYS A 320 -10.39 37.25 -14.56
C CYS A 320 -11.15 36.97 -13.27
N ILE A 321 -10.43 37.03 -12.15
CA ILE A 321 -10.96 36.88 -10.81
C ILE A 321 -10.94 38.24 -10.12
N TYR A 322 -12.12 38.84 -9.91
CA TYR A 322 -12.23 40.12 -9.24
C TYR A 322 -13.29 40.06 -8.13
N ASN A 323 -12.95 40.48 -6.91
CA ASN A 323 -13.85 40.44 -5.74
C ASN A 323 -14.52 39.07 -5.55
N ASN A 324 -13.73 37.99 -5.57
CA ASN A 324 -14.19 36.60 -5.50
C ASN A 324 -15.20 36.20 -6.59
N MET A 325 -15.30 36.98 -7.68
CA MET A 325 -16.13 36.63 -8.83
C MET A 325 -15.22 36.20 -9.97
N LEU A 326 -15.35 34.95 -10.40
CA LEU A 326 -14.72 34.49 -11.64
C LEU A 326 -15.59 34.91 -12.83
N SER A 327 -14.95 35.53 -13.81
CA SER A 327 -15.57 36.01 -15.05
C SER A 327 -14.85 35.44 -16.25
N PHE A 328 -15.62 35.11 -17.30
CA PHE A 328 -15.10 34.62 -18.57
C PHE A 328 -15.28 35.65 -19.68
N GLY A 329 -14.26 35.79 -20.52
CA GLY A 329 -14.34 36.56 -21.76
C GLY A 329 -14.31 35.67 -23.00
N ARG A 330 -13.51 36.03 -24.00
CA ARG A 330 -13.59 35.45 -25.35
C ARG A 330 -12.90 34.08 -25.51
N ARG A 331 -12.18 33.60 -24.48
CA ARG A 331 -11.54 32.27 -24.46
C ARG A 331 -10.61 32.07 -25.68
N SER A 332 -9.83 33.09 -26.01
CA SER A 332 -8.97 33.19 -27.21
C SER A 332 -7.56 32.60 -27.01
N CYS A 333 -6.99 32.78 -25.82
CA CYS A 333 -5.71 32.24 -25.37
C CYS A 333 -5.88 30.83 -24.80
N TYR A 334 -7.01 30.53 -24.17
CA TYR A 334 -7.39 29.23 -23.60
C TYR A 334 -8.69 28.73 -24.25
N PRO A 335 -8.69 28.30 -25.52
CA PRO A 335 -9.91 27.90 -26.23
C PRO A 335 -10.64 26.71 -25.59
N ASP A 336 -9.90 25.84 -24.91
CA ASP A 336 -10.46 24.68 -24.22
C ASP A 336 -11.22 25.07 -22.93
N SER A 337 -11.03 26.29 -22.42
CA SER A 337 -11.84 26.84 -21.32
C SER A 337 -13.31 26.99 -21.71
N LYS A 338 -13.67 26.79 -23.00
CA LYS A 338 -15.06 26.67 -23.46
C LYS A 338 -15.86 25.59 -22.71
N ASN A 339 -15.16 24.59 -22.17
CA ASN A 339 -15.72 23.48 -21.39
C ASN A 339 -15.98 23.87 -19.93
N PHE A 340 -15.46 25.02 -19.46
CA PHE A 340 -15.78 25.53 -18.13
C PHE A 340 -17.21 26.07 -18.13
N PRO A 341 -17.91 26.07 -16.97
CA PRO A 341 -19.29 26.50 -16.88
C PRO A 341 -19.55 27.83 -17.59
N LYS A 342 -20.65 27.89 -18.35
CA LYS A 342 -21.07 29.06 -19.15
C LYS A 342 -21.93 30.02 -18.34
N LEU A 343 -21.63 30.24 -17.07
CA LEU A 343 -22.35 31.22 -16.26
C LEU A 343 -21.64 32.58 -16.39
N PRO A 344 -22.38 33.70 -16.49
CA PRO A 344 -21.79 35.00 -16.78
C PRO A 344 -20.81 35.46 -15.71
N LYS A 345 -21.06 35.10 -14.44
CA LYS A 345 -20.15 35.22 -13.28
C LYS A 345 -20.58 34.21 -12.22
N PHE A 346 -19.65 33.65 -11.45
CA PHE A 346 -19.97 32.90 -10.23
C PHE A 346 -18.98 33.25 -9.12
N GLU A 347 -19.46 33.17 -7.88
CA GLU A 347 -18.63 33.35 -6.69
C GLU A 347 -17.71 32.15 -6.53
N ILE A 348 -16.43 32.42 -6.30
CA ILE A 348 -15.42 31.40 -6.02
C ILE A 348 -15.18 31.36 -4.52
N GLU A 349 -15.24 30.16 -3.95
CA GLU A 349 -14.93 29.94 -2.54
C GLU A 349 -13.42 30.09 -2.28
N ASP A 350 -12.60 29.66 -3.24
CA ASP A 350 -11.14 29.76 -3.17
C ASP A 350 -10.50 29.72 -4.59
N TYR A 351 -9.26 30.19 -4.73
CA TYR A 351 -8.44 30.00 -5.93
C TYR A 351 -6.94 30.00 -5.62
N GLU A 352 -6.19 29.18 -6.36
CA GLU A 352 -4.74 29.09 -6.24
C GLU A 352 -4.05 29.34 -7.59
N VAL A 353 -2.92 30.04 -7.57
CA VAL A 353 -2.12 30.34 -8.78
C VAL A 353 -0.75 29.70 -8.63
N TRP A 354 -0.42 28.79 -9.56
CA TRP A 354 0.81 27.99 -9.52
C TRP A 354 1.68 28.24 -10.76
N GLN A 355 3.01 28.31 -10.62
CA GLN A 355 3.96 28.31 -11.74
C GLN A 355 4.92 27.12 -11.64
N ILE A 356 4.99 26.30 -12.69
CA ILE A 356 5.87 25.12 -12.77
C ILE A 356 7.02 25.43 -13.73
N THR A 357 8.24 25.57 -13.22
CA THR A 357 9.47 25.85 -14.00
C THR A 357 10.32 24.59 -14.17
N TYR A 358 10.65 24.26 -15.43
CA TYR A 358 11.63 23.23 -15.77
C TYR A 358 13.04 23.82 -15.68
N ILE A 359 13.85 23.35 -14.73
CA ILE A 359 15.27 23.71 -14.64
C ILE A 359 16.09 22.57 -15.25
N ASN A 360 16.81 22.86 -16.34
CA ASN A 360 17.70 21.90 -16.99
C ASN A 360 19.11 22.05 -16.38
N ILE A 361 19.52 21.11 -15.53
CA ILE A 361 20.69 21.23 -14.63
C ILE A 361 22.03 20.94 -15.36
N HIS A 362 22.13 21.22 -16.66
CA HIS A 362 23.35 20.97 -17.43
C HIS A 362 24.13 22.21 -17.86
N ASN A 363 23.82 23.41 -17.37
CA ASN A 363 24.54 24.64 -17.73
C ASN A 363 24.97 25.50 -16.53
N TYR A 364 25.65 24.92 -15.55
CA TYR A 364 26.59 25.67 -14.71
C TYR A 364 28.00 25.10 -14.92
N ASN A 365 28.76 25.76 -15.81
CA ASN A 365 30.21 25.64 -15.80
C ASN A 365 30.75 26.47 -14.62
N TYR A 366 31.74 25.88 -13.94
CA TYR A 366 32.49 26.39 -12.79
C TYR A 366 32.93 27.85 -12.88
#